data_AF-A0A813JYI6-F1
#
_entry.id   AF-A0A813JYI6-F1
#
_cell.length_a   1.000
_cell.length_b   1.000
_cell.length_c   1.000
_cell.angle_alpha   90.00
_cell.angle_beta   90.00
_cell.angle_gamma   90.00
#
_symmetry.space_group_name_H-M   'P 1'
#
loop_
_entity.id
_entity.type
_entity.pdbx_description
1 polymer ?
#
loop_
_entity_poly.entity_id
_entity_poly.type
_entity_poly.pdbx_seq_one_letter_code
_entity_poly.pdbx_strand_id
1 'polypeptide(L)'
;MAADGEALLEWVNSLEASSSSQGAKAARLEDLADGELLLEVMRDLNAEGFRGPGGKRRPALPILLDGLLEHFRGRPGSGEAEAKRLLRHAESSEGVDPAGLTRLVIWATLENELPKQQRYVEACQELSFASQQAVMMIAQQFRDMDPEGGSQPPTPSGGASGFRSPLISGALADRRRLNSDLPDFLEVGLDAESRFRRLKEHYIMLKEDQERWEEERASLRWEVEAERGKRQEAEEAERMARAELRLAEEVRDRGKEDQRAIFEIRLEREVASCREELRLRDREA
;
A
#
# COMPACT_ATOMS: atom_id res chain seq x y z
N MET A 1 4.87 -17.05 -5.84
CA MET A 1 4.18 -17.33 -7.12
C MET A 1 2.69 -17.53 -6.91
N ALA A 2 2.20 -18.54 -6.17
CA ALA A 2 0.76 -18.67 -5.89
C ALA A 2 0.21 -17.51 -5.01
N ALA A 3 0.96 -17.11 -3.98
CA ALA A 3 0.57 -16.00 -3.09
C ALA A 3 0.42 -14.65 -3.81
N ASP A 4 1.31 -14.39 -4.78
CA ASP A 4 1.27 -13.16 -5.57
C ASP A 4 -0.02 -13.07 -6.39
N GLY A 5 -0.52 -14.19 -6.92
CA GLY A 5 -1.72 -14.19 -7.75
C GLY A 5 -3.00 -13.88 -6.98
N GLU A 6 -3.12 -14.40 -5.75
CA GLU A 6 -4.24 -14.08 -4.85
C GLU A 6 -4.23 -12.59 -4.47
N ALA A 7 -3.05 -12.03 -4.18
CA ALA A 7 -2.92 -10.61 -3.85
C ALA A 7 -3.29 -9.69 -5.01
N LEU A 8 -2.89 -10.04 -6.24
CA LEU A 8 -3.26 -9.29 -7.44
C LEU A 8 -4.78 -9.31 -7.67
N LEU A 9 -5.43 -10.47 -7.50
CA LEU A 9 -6.88 -10.59 -7.63
C LEU A 9 -7.64 -9.84 -6.53
N GLU A 10 -7.15 -9.90 -5.29
CA GLU A 10 -7.73 -9.15 -4.19
C GLU A 10 -7.69 -7.64 -4.46
N TRP A 11 -6.56 -7.15 -4.98
CA TRP A 11 -6.41 -5.74 -5.37
C TRP A 11 -7.34 -5.32 -6.50
N VAL A 12 -7.44 -6.09 -7.59
CA VAL A 12 -8.37 -5.74 -8.68
C VAL A 12 -9.82 -5.72 -8.18
N ASN A 13 -10.20 -6.70 -7.36
CA ASN A 13 -11.55 -6.81 -6.83
C ASN A 13 -11.90 -5.74 -5.77
N SER A 14 -10.90 -5.15 -5.10
CA SER A 14 -11.14 -4.03 -4.16
C SER A 14 -11.46 -2.72 -4.90
N LEU A 15 -10.89 -2.52 -6.09
CA LEU A 15 -11.14 -1.34 -6.92
C LEU A 15 -12.54 -1.33 -7.53
N GLU A 16 -13.08 -2.50 -7.89
CA GLU A 16 -14.43 -2.65 -8.41
C GLU A 16 -15.51 -2.26 -7.38
N ALA A 17 -15.29 -2.52 -6.09
CA ALA A 17 -16.22 -2.11 -5.04
C ALA A 17 -16.45 -0.58 -5.02
N SER A 18 -15.51 0.18 -5.59
CA SER A 18 -15.53 1.64 -5.68
C SER A 18 -15.97 2.16 -7.06
N SER A 19 -16.10 1.30 -8.07
CA SER A 19 -16.51 1.65 -9.44
C SER A 19 -18.03 1.53 -9.58
N SER A 20 -18.68 2.52 -10.21
CA SER A 20 -20.13 2.50 -10.44
C SER A 20 -20.55 1.65 -11.65
N SER A 21 -19.63 1.01 -12.37
CA SER A 21 -19.95 0.08 -13.46
C SER A 21 -20.28 -1.29 -12.87
N GLN A 22 -21.35 -1.94 -13.38
CA GLN A 22 -21.84 -3.21 -12.84
C GLN A 22 -20.83 -4.36 -13.08
N GLY A 23 -19.91 -4.54 -12.13
CA GLY A 23 -19.60 -5.78 -11.42
C GLY A 23 -19.21 -7.02 -12.23
N ALA A 24 -18.02 -7.01 -12.81
CA ALA A 24 -17.38 -8.22 -13.30
C ALA A 24 -16.14 -8.52 -12.45
N LYS A 25 -16.34 -9.16 -11.30
CA LYS A 25 -15.23 -9.61 -10.46
C LYS A 25 -14.41 -10.67 -11.20
N ALA A 26 -13.10 -10.48 -11.24
CA ALA A 26 -12.19 -11.49 -11.73
C ALA A 26 -12.13 -12.65 -10.73
N ALA A 27 -12.52 -13.84 -11.16
CA ALA A 27 -12.43 -15.06 -10.35
C ALA A 27 -11.04 -15.67 -10.44
N ARG A 28 -10.34 -15.45 -11.57
CA ARG A 28 -8.99 -15.92 -11.84
C ARG A 28 -8.19 -14.87 -12.59
N LEU A 29 -6.87 -14.99 -12.56
CA LEU A 29 -5.97 -14.04 -13.25
C LEU A 29 -6.17 -14.07 -14.76
N GLU A 30 -6.52 -15.22 -15.33
CA GLU A 30 -6.76 -15.36 -16.77
C GLU A 30 -7.93 -14.49 -17.25
N ASP A 31 -8.87 -14.15 -16.36
CA ASP A 31 -9.99 -13.25 -16.65
C ASP A 31 -9.51 -11.81 -16.92
N LEU A 32 -8.26 -11.47 -16.56
CA LEU A 32 -7.64 -10.17 -16.79
C LEU A 32 -6.82 -10.11 -18.09
N ALA A 33 -6.67 -11.22 -18.80
CA ALA A 33 -5.78 -11.32 -19.96
C ALA A 33 -6.25 -10.51 -21.18
N ASP A 34 -7.55 -10.22 -21.29
CA ASP A 34 -8.11 -9.37 -22.35
C ASP A 34 -7.89 -7.86 -22.12
N GLY A 35 -7.43 -7.50 -20.92
CA GLY A 35 -7.14 -6.14 -20.49
C GLY A 35 -8.36 -5.25 -20.31
N GLU A 36 -9.60 -5.76 -20.35
CA GLU A 36 -10.81 -4.91 -20.25
C GLU A 36 -10.90 -4.24 -18.88
N LEU A 37 -10.90 -5.04 -17.81
CA LEU A 37 -10.96 -4.55 -16.42
C LEU A 37 -9.78 -3.62 -16.09
N LEU A 38 -8.57 -4.00 -16.49
CA LEU A 38 -7.37 -3.21 -16.24
C LEU A 38 -7.36 -1.88 -17.03
N LEU A 39 -7.96 -1.86 -18.21
CA LEU A 39 -8.14 -0.62 -18.97
C LEU A 39 -9.16 0.32 -18.31
N GLU A 40 -10.21 -0.20 -17.69
CA GLU A 40 -11.14 0.62 -16.89
C GLU A 40 -10.42 1.28 -15.71
N VAL A 41 -9.59 0.52 -15.00
CA VAL A 41 -8.72 1.04 -13.93
C VAL A 41 -7.85 2.19 -14.43
N MET A 42 -7.15 2.01 -15.55
CA MET A 42 -6.28 3.05 -16.09
C MET A 42 -7.03 4.25 -16.66
N ARG A 43 -8.26 4.07 -17.15
CA ARG A 43 -9.13 5.18 -17.57
C ARG A 43 -9.69 5.98 -16.41
N ASP A 44 -9.98 5.33 -15.28
CA ASP A 44 -10.35 6.04 -14.06
C ASP A 44 -9.19 6.91 -13.59
N LEU A 45 -7.97 6.38 -13.61
CA LEU A 45 -6.74 7.10 -13.25
C LEU A 45 -6.41 8.26 -14.22
N ASN A 46 -6.41 8.01 -15.53
CA ASN A 46 -6.13 9.01 -16.56
C ASN A 46 -6.93 8.74 -17.86
N ALA A 47 -8.13 9.30 -17.93
CA ALA A 47 -9.01 9.08 -19.07
C ALA A 47 -8.42 9.53 -20.43
N GLU A 48 -7.53 10.54 -20.44
CA GLU A 48 -6.96 11.05 -21.70
C GLU A 48 -5.86 10.15 -22.24
N GLY A 49 -4.98 9.64 -21.37
CA GLY A 49 -3.89 8.75 -21.75
C GLY A 49 -4.34 7.37 -22.25
N PHE A 50 -5.53 6.93 -21.84
CA PHE A 50 -6.08 5.60 -22.15
C PHE A 50 -7.33 5.65 -23.06
N ARG A 51 -7.46 6.73 -23.84
CA ARG A 51 -8.49 6.85 -24.89
C ARG A 51 -8.12 6.01 -26.10
N GLY A 52 -9.00 5.08 -26.46
CA GLY A 52 -8.89 4.37 -27.72
C GLY A 52 -9.06 5.33 -28.91
N PRO A 53 -8.39 5.08 -30.05
CA PRO A 53 -8.52 5.92 -31.24
C PRO A 53 -9.96 5.86 -31.78
N GLY A 54 -10.70 6.95 -31.60
CA GLY A 54 -11.94 7.36 -32.29
C GLY A 54 -12.90 6.24 -32.74
N GLY A 55 -13.90 5.94 -31.92
CA GLY A 55 -15.20 5.35 -32.32
C GLY A 55 -15.21 3.89 -32.81
N LYS A 56 -14.06 3.29 -33.13
CA LYS A 56 -13.95 1.87 -33.49
C LYS A 56 -13.63 1.06 -32.24
N ARG A 57 -14.39 -0.01 -31.99
CA ARG A 57 -14.10 -1.01 -30.95
C ARG A 57 -12.79 -1.72 -31.31
N ARG A 58 -11.68 -1.22 -30.79
CA ARG A 58 -10.42 -1.97 -30.71
C ARG A 58 -10.47 -2.88 -29.47
N PRO A 59 -9.77 -4.02 -29.49
CA PRO A 59 -9.56 -4.83 -28.28
C PRO A 59 -8.95 -3.96 -27.17
N ALA A 60 -9.27 -4.24 -25.91
CA ALA A 60 -8.82 -3.43 -24.78
C ALA A 60 -7.32 -3.55 -24.53
N LEU A 61 -6.76 -4.77 -24.60
CA LEU A 61 -5.36 -5.05 -24.34
C LEU A 61 -4.36 -4.17 -25.13
N PRO A 62 -4.43 -4.01 -26.47
CA PRO A 62 -3.54 -3.09 -27.19
C PRO A 62 -3.66 -1.64 -26.73
N ILE A 63 -4.88 -1.16 -26.43
CA ILE A 63 -5.10 0.21 -25.95
C ILE A 63 -4.44 0.41 -24.58
N LEU A 64 -4.58 -0.59 -23.70
CA LEU A 64 -3.96 -0.59 -22.38
C LEU A 64 -2.44 -0.56 -22.49
N LEU A 65 -1.84 -1.43 -23.30
CA LEU A 65 -0.39 -1.53 -23.46
C LEU A 65 0.22 -0.28 -24.12
N ASP A 66 -0.42 0.26 -25.15
CA ASP A 66 -0.01 1.54 -25.76
C ASP A 66 -0.08 2.69 -24.74
N GLY A 67 -1.15 2.74 -23.94
CA GLY A 67 -1.31 3.74 -22.89
C GLY A 67 -0.28 3.60 -21.77
N LEU A 68 0.06 2.37 -21.37
CA LEU A 68 1.11 2.10 -20.38
C LEU A 68 2.50 2.47 -20.93
N LEU A 69 2.77 2.19 -22.20
CA LEU A 69 4.02 2.60 -22.86
C LEU A 69 4.19 4.10 -22.88
N GLU A 70 3.14 4.84 -23.25
CA GLU A 70 3.17 6.31 -23.21
C GLU A 70 3.27 6.81 -21.76
N HIS A 71 2.57 6.15 -20.83
CA HIS A 71 2.61 6.49 -19.42
C HIS A 71 4.03 6.42 -18.86
N PHE A 72 4.79 5.35 -19.13
CA PHE A 72 6.15 5.18 -18.63
C PHE A 72 7.24 5.83 -19.47
N ARG A 73 6.92 6.43 -20.63
CA ARG A 73 7.93 7.00 -21.52
C ARG A 73 8.76 8.06 -20.80
N GLY A 74 10.07 7.84 -20.74
CA GLY A 74 11.01 8.79 -20.14
C GLY A 74 10.95 8.87 -18.61
N ARG A 75 10.21 7.96 -17.95
CA ARG A 75 10.27 7.80 -16.50
C ARG A 75 11.38 6.82 -16.11
N PRO A 76 12.03 7.00 -14.95
CA PRO A 76 13.00 6.04 -14.44
C PRO A 76 12.34 4.68 -14.11
N GLY A 77 13.14 3.61 -14.09
CA GLY A 77 12.68 2.26 -13.76
C GLY A 77 12.38 1.36 -14.96
N SER A 78 11.79 0.20 -14.67
CA SER A 78 11.61 -0.89 -15.64
C SER A 78 10.24 -0.92 -16.33
N GLY A 79 9.33 0.00 -15.97
CA GLY A 79 7.95 0.01 -16.47
C GLY A 79 7.85 0.09 -18.00
N GLU A 80 8.65 0.95 -18.65
CA GLU A 80 8.63 1.06 -20.11
C GLU A 80 9.15 -0.21 -20.80
N ALA A 81 10.23 -0.81 -20.28
CA ALA A 81 10.80 -2.04 -20.82
C ALA A 81 9.84 -3.23 -20.68
N GLU A 82 9.16 -3.33 -19.53
CA GLU A 82 8.15 -4.34 -19.25
C GLU A 82 6.93 -4.18 -20.17
N ALA A 83 6.40 -2.97 -20.31
CA ALA A 83 5.31 -2.67 -21.23
C ALA A 83 5.67 -3.04 -22.69
N LYS A 84 6.91 -2.73 -23.12
CA LYS A 84 7.42 -3.11 -24.46
C LYS A 84 7.50 -4.63 -24.62
N ARG A 85 7.87 -5.35 -23.56
CA ARG A 85 7.92 -6.81 -23.56
C ARG A 85 6.51 -7.39 -23.73
N LEU A 86 5.55 -6.96 -22.91
CA LEU A 86 4.18 -7.45 -22.96
C LEU A 86 3.49 -7.15 -24.30
N LEU A 87 3.74 -5.98 -24.89
CA LEU A 87 3.23 -5.64 -26.23
C LEU A 87 3.72 -6.62 -27.30
N ARG A 88 5.01 -6.96 -27.30
CA ARG A 88 5.55 -7.94 -28.26
C ARG A 88 4.94 -9.34 -28.09
N HIS A 89 4.63 -9.75 -26.86
CA HIS A 89 3.98 -11.05 -26.61
C HIS A 89 2.51 -11.05 -27.04
N ALA A 90 1.82 -9.91 -26.87
CA ALA A 90 0.45 -9.74 -27.38
C ALA A 90 0.41 -9.86 -28.91
N GLU A 91 1.42 -9.32 -29.61
CA GLU A 91 1.55 -9.40 -31.06
C GLU A 91 1.97 -10.79 -31.56
N SER A 92 2.76 -11.55 -30.80
CA SER A 92 3.27 -12.88 -31.18
C SER A 92 2.24 -14.00 -31.08
N SER A 93 0.99 -13.72 -30.66
CA SER A 93 -0.06 -14.71 -30.38
C SER A 93 0.29 -15.72 -29.26
N GLU A 94 1.36 -15.48 -28.49
CA GLU A 94 1.75 -16.33 -27.36
C GLU A 94 0.87 -16.09 -26.11
N GLY A 95 -0.05 -15.13 -26.18
CA GLY A 95 -0.84 -14.67 -25.05
C GLY A 95 -0.04 -13.72 -24.17
N VAL A 96 -0.74 -12.98 -23.32
CA VAL A 96 -0.13 -12.06 -22.35
C VAL A 96 -0.17 -12.69 -20.98
N ASP A 97 0.93 -12.62 -20.23
CA ASP A 97 0.95 -13.00 -18.82
C ASP A 97 0.09 -12.02 -18.01
N PRO A 98 -1.08 -12.46 -17.51
CA PRO A 98 -1.98 -11.56 -16.78
C PRO A 98 -1.37 -11.10 -15.46
N ALA A 99 -0.49 -11.89 -14.83
CA ALA A 99 0.17 -11.50 -13.59
C ALA A 99 1.14 -10.34 -13.85
N GLY A 100 1.99 -10.46 -14.87
CA GLY A 100 2.89 -9.39 -15.31
C GLY A 100 2.15 -8.11 -15.70
N LEU A 101 1.06 -8.24 -16.46
CA LEU A 101 0.22 -7.11 -16.84
C LEU A 101 -0.41 -6.40 -15.62
N THR A 102 -0.95 -7.16 -14.68
CA THR A 102 -1.59 -6.60 -13.48
C THR A 102 -0.56 -5.90 -12.58
N ARG A 103 0.63 -6.49 -12.41
CA ARG A 103 1.73 -5.86 -11.66
C ARG A 103 2.15 -4.52 -12.26
N LEU A 104 2.25 -4.46 -13.59
CA LEU A 104 2.60 -3.24 -14.29
C LEU A 104 1.53 -2.14 -14.11
N VAL A 105 0.25 -2.52 -14.11
CA VAL A 105 -0.87 -1.60 -13.86
C VAL A 105 -0.86 -1.11 -12.42
N ILE A 106 -0.64 -1.99 -11.43
CA ILE A 106 -0.45 -1.61 -10.02
C ILE A 106 0.66 -0.57 -9.92
N TRP A 107 1.81 -0.84 -10.54
CA TRP A 107 2.92 0.11 -10.56
C TRP A 107 2.51 1.45 -11.17
N ALA A 108 1.84 1.47 -12.32
CA ALA A 108 1.34 2.69 -12.95
C ALA A 108 0.34 3.48 -12.08
N THR A 109 -0.46 2.80 -11.26
CA THR A 109 -1.44 3.45 -10.36
C THR A 109 -0.80 4.03 -9.09
N LEU A 110 0.32 3.44 -8.64
CA LEU A 110 1.03 3.84 -7.42
C LEU A 110 2.17 4.82 -7.72
N GLU A 111 2.72 4.77 -8.93
CA GLU A 111 3.69 5.74 -9.42
C GLU A 111 2.96 6.98 -9.93
N ASN A 112 3.35 8.16 -9.45
CA ASN A 112 2.95 9.51 -9.86
C ASN A 112 1.82 10.21 -9.11
N GLU A 113 1.96 11.55 -9.07
CA GLU A 113 0.97 12.56 -8.63
C GLU A 113 -0.23 12.67 -9.60
N LEU A 114 -0.80 11.55 -10.01
CA LEU A 114 -2.01 11.55 -10.82
C LEU A 114 -3.22 11.94 -9.97
N PRO A 115 -4.23 12.61 -10.56
CA PRO A 115 -5.33 13.24 -9.82
C PRO A 115 -6.27 12.28 -9.06
N LYS A 116 -5.97 10.98 -8.97
CA LYS A 116 -6.71 9.99 -8.19
C LYS A 116 -5.82 8.95 -7.51
N GLN A 117 -4.50 9.16 -7.46
CA GLN A 117 -3.54 8.22 -6.87
C GLN A 117 -3.95 7.81 -5.44
N GLN A 118 -4.41 8.77 -4.64
CA GLN A 118 -4.84 8.57 -3.25
C GLN A 118 -5.86 7.43 -3.10
N ARG A 119 -6.82 7.30 -4.03
CA ARG A 119 -7.82 6.23 -3.99
C ARG A 119 -7.20 4.85 -4.16
N TYR A 120 -6.19 4.71 -5.02
CA TYR A 120 -5.49 3.44 -5.23
C TYR A 120 -4.61 3.08 -4.03
N VAL A 121 -4.03 4.09 -3.37
CA VAL A 121 -3.30 3.90 -2.11
C VAL A 121 -4.23 3.42 -1.00
N GLU A 122 -5.42 4.03 -0.88
CA GLU A 122 -6.45 3.59 0.07
C GLU A 122 -6.93 2.17 -0.22
N ALA A 123 -7.19 1.84 -1.49
CA ALA A 123 -7.55 0.48 -1.89
C ALA A 123 -6.48 -0.56 -1.55
N CYS A 124 -5.19 -0.18 -1.58
CA CYS A 124 -4.11 -1.04 -1.07
C CYS A 124 -4.19 -1.22 0.45
N GLN A 125 -4.54 -0.19 1.22
CA GLN A 125 -4.64 -0.26 2.68
C GLN A 125 -5.83 -1.09 3.18
N GLU A 126 -6.84 -1.30 2.33
CA GLU A 126 -8.01 -2.12 2.65
C GLU A 126 -7.81 -3.62 2.37
N LEU A 127 -6.70 -4.01 1.72
CA LEU A 127 -6.39 -5.41 1.45
C LEU A 127 -6.03 -6.19 2.72
N SER A 128 -6.07 -7.51 2.64
CA SER A 128 -5.48 -8.38 3.66
C SER A 128 -3.98 -8.09 3.85
N PHE A 129 -3.46 -8.26 5.07
CA PHE A 129 -2.06 -7.95 5.39
C PHE A 129 -1.05 -8.63 4.45
N ALA A 130 -1.30 -9.89 4.06
CA ALA A 130 -0.45 -10.61 3.12
C ALA A 130 -0.43 -9.96 1.73
N SER A 131 -1.61 -9.53 1.25
CA SER A 131 -1.76 -8.86 -0.04
C SER A 131 -1.18 -7.45 -0.03
N GLN A 132 -1.33 -6.71 1.06
CA GLN A 132 -0.66 -5.41 1.25
C GLN A 132 0.85 -5.55 1.07
N GLN A 133 1.45 -6.52 1.77
CA GLN A 133 2.88 -6.77 1.69
C GLN A 133 3.31 -7.19 0.28
N ALA A 134 2.54 -8.06 -0.39
CA ALA A 134 2.83 -8.48 -1.75
C ALA A 134 2.78 -7.31 -2.76
N VAL A 135 1.75 -6.47 -2.68
CA VAL A 135 1.61 -5.28 -3.54
C VAL A 135 2.75 -4.28 -3.32
N MET A 136 3.15 -4.05 -2.06
CA MET A 136 4.30 -3.20 -1.74
C MET A 136 5.61 -3.76 -2.31
N MET A 137 5.83 -5.07 -2.21
CA MET A 137 7.01 -5.72 -2.78
C MET A 137 7.04 -5.61 -4.31
N ILE A 138 5.88 -5.73 -4.98
CA ILE A 138 5.77 -5.52 -6.43
C ILE A 138 6.18 -4.08 -6.78
N ALA A 139 5.67 -3.08 -6.06
CA ALA A 139 6.04 -1.69 -6.31
C ALA A 139 7.55 -1.43 -6.09
N GLN A 140 8.15 -2.06 -5.09
CA GLN A 140 9.61 -1.97 -4.86
C GLN A 140 10.41 -2.61 -6.00
N GLN A 141 9.98 -3.77 -6.51
CA GLN A 141 10.66 -4.46 -7.61
C GLN A 141 10.77 -3.58 -8.86
N PHE A 142 9.71 -2.84 -9.22
CA PHE A 142 9.76 -1.96 -10.39
C PHE A 142 10.64 -0.73 -10.19
N ARG A 143 10.75 -0.25 -8.94
CA ARG A 143 11.62 0.87 -8.56
C ARG A 143 13.10 0.48 -8.55
N ASP A 144 13.43 -0.69 -8.03
CA ASP A 144 14.82 -1.15 -7.86
C ASP A 144 15.42 -1.74 -9.16
N MET A 145 14.57 -2.09 -10.12
CA MET A 145 14.97 -2.50 -11.48
C MET A 145 15.32 -1.26 -12.32
N ASP A 146 16.45 -0.62 -12.00
CA ASP A 146 17.08 0.33 -12.91
C ASP A 146 17.53 -0.42 -14.17
N PRO A 147 17.15 0.03 -15.38
CA PRO A 147 17.49 -0.67 -16.62
C PRO A 147 18.98 -0.59 -16.99
N GLU A 148 19.84 0.06 -16.19
CA GLU A 148 21.25 0.25 -16.51
C GLU A 148 22.19 -0.15 -15.38
N GLY A 149 22.48 -1.45 -15.32
CA GLY A 149 23.84 -1.94 -15.01
C GLY A 149 24.85 -1.59 -16.10
N GLY A 150 24.76 -0.38 -16.66
CA GLY A 150 25.65 0.17 -17.66
C GLY A 150 26.58 1.19 -17.01
N SER A 151 27.71 0.71 -16.52
CA SER A 151 28.86 1.55 -16.16
C SER A 151 29.33 2.33 -17.38
N GLN A 152 28.70 3.47 -17.69
CA GLN A 152 29.19 4.40 -18.71
C GLN A 152 29.67 5.68 -18.02
N PRO A 153 30.95 6.06 -18.19
CA PRO A 153 31.46 7.29 -17.60
C PRO A 153 30.81 8.50 -18.26
N PRO A 154 30.71 9.65 -17.56
CA PRO A 154 30.06 10.83 -18.10
C PRO A 154 30.85 11.35 -19.30
N THR A 155 30.23 11.36 -20.48
CA THR A 155 30.74 12.09 -21.64
C THR A 155 29.97 13.41 -21.78
N PRO A 156 30.65 14.54 -22.01
CA PRO A 156 29.99 15.83 -22.21
C PRO A 156 29.80 16.10 -23.71
N SER A 157 28.56 16.19 -24.17
CA SER A 157 28.15 16.96 -25.36
C SER A 157 26.61 17.05 -25.33
N GLY A 158 25.93 18.19 -25.31
CA GLY A 158 26.12 19.34 -26.19
C GLY A 158 25.24 19.16 -27.43
N GLY A 159 24.02 19.72 -27.44
CA GLY A 159 23.23 19.81 -28.69
C GLY A 159 21.70 19.78 -28.55
N ALA A 160 21.13 20.96 -28.30
CA ALA A 160 19.88 21.57 -28.77
C ALA A 160 18.69 20.77 -29.38
N SER A 161 17.51 21.38 -29.17
CA SER A 161 16.23 21.28 -29.90
C SER A 161 15.26 20.24 -29.33
N GLY A 162 14.13 20.56 -28.70
CA GLY A 162 13.35 21.79 -28.63
C GLY A 162 11.87 21.39 -28.68
N PHE A 163 10.99 21.96 -27.86
CA PHE A 163 9.59 22.26 -28.21
C PHE A 163 8.86 23.03 -27.09
N ARG A 164 8.45 24.24 -27.46
CA ARG A 164 7.15 24.93 -27.21
C ARG A 164 6.39 24.71 -25.89
N SER A 165 6.18 25.85 -25.23
CA SER A 165 5.07 26.25 -24.34
C SER A 165 3.66 25.98 -24.94
N PRO A 166 2.49 26.36 -24.34
CA PRO A 166 2.26 27.12 -23.08
C PRO A 166 0.97 26.76 -22.23
N LEU A 167 0.84 27.38 -21.03
CA LEU A 167 -0.41 27.81 -20.33
C LEU A 167 -1.35 26.71 -19.75
N ILE A 168 -1.94 26.73 -18.53
CA ILE A 168 -2.37 27.79 -17.61
C ILE A 168 -2.67 27.23 -16.19
N SER A 169 -2.37 28.08 -15.19
CA SER A 169 -2.98 28.27 -13.84
C SER A 169 -3.22 27.13 -12.86
N GLY A 170 -2.61 27.28 -11.67
CA GLY A 170 -3.13 26.66 -10.45
C GLY A 170 -2.32 26.84 -9.17
N ALA A 171 -1.00 27.04 -9.23
CA ALA A 171 -0.15 27.11 -8.03
C ALA A 171 0.86 28.26 -8.12
N LEU A 172 0.39 29.48 -7.83
CA LEU A 172 1.17 30.72 -7.99
C LEU A 172 1.95 31.16 -6.73
N ALA A 173 2.10 30.30 -5.71
CA ALA A 173 2.87 30.65 -4.51
C ALA A 173 4.27 30.00 -4.45
N ASP A 174 4.47 28.77 -4.94
CA ASP A 174 5.75 28.07 -4.78
C ASP A 174 6.63 28.02 -6.03
N ARG A 175 6.13 28.45 -7.19
CA ARG A 175 6.86 28.32 -8.46
C ARG A 175 7.99 29.33 -8.65
N ARG A 176 8.23 30.24 -7.70
CA ARG A 176 9.40 31.14 -7.73
C ARG A 176 10.67 30.49 -7.15
N ARG A 177 10.58 29.31 -6.52
CA ARG A 177 11.74 28.62 -5.95
C ARG A 177 12.36 27.53 -6.83
N LEU A 178 11.70 27.12 -7.91
CA LEU A 178 12.17 26.02 -8.78
C LEU A 178 12.70 26.47 -10.15
N ASN A 179 12.70 27.78 -10.44
CA ASN A 179 13.32 28.34 -11.65
C ASN A 179 14.76 28.86 -11.42
N SER A 180 15.34 28.60 -10.25
CA SER A 180 16.71 29.03 -9.90
C SER A 180 17.79 27.97 -10.19
N ASP A 181 17.43 26.78 -10.63
CA ASP A 181 18.35 25.63 -10.67
C ASP A 181 18.96 25.35 -12.06
N LEU A 182 18.59 26.13 -13.08
CA LEU A 182 19.33 26.19 -14.33
C LEU A 182 20.29 27.39 -14.25
N PRO A 183 21.60 27.21 -14.56
CA PRO A 183 22.53 28.33 -14.57
C PRO A 183 21.99 29.39 -15.51
N ASP A 184 21.58 30.52 -14.94
CA ASP A 184 20.96 31.60 -15.70
C ASP A 184 21.99 32.03 -16.75
N PHE A 185 21.56 32.17 -18.01
CA PHE A 185 22.46 32.51 -19.11
C PHE A 185 23.17 33.88 -18.86
N LEU A 186 22.62 34.66 -17.93
CA LEU A 186 23.16 35.90 -17.39
C LEU A 186 24.33 35.74 -16.38
N GLU A 187 24.56 34.55 -15.81
CA GLU A 187 25.67 34.30 -14.86
C GLU A 187 27.03 34.08 -15.54
N VAL A 188 27.05 33.87 -16.86
CA VAL A 188 28.28 33.71 -17.64
C VAL A 188 29.15 34.99 -17.62
N GLY A 189 28.54 36.15 -17.35
CA GLY A 189 29.24 37.44 -17.22
C GLY A 189 29.70 37.81 -15.81
N LEU A 190 29.38 37.01 -14.79
CA LEU A 190 29.80 37.27 -13.41
C LEU A 190 31.25 36.83 -13.18
N ASP A 191 31.97 37.63 -12.40
CA ASP A 191 33.33 37.29 -11.99
C ASP A 191 33.35 36.00 -11.14
N ALA A 192 34.49 35.33 -11.11
CA ALA A 192 34.62 34.04 -10.42
C ALA A 192 34.33 34.15 -8.92
N GLU A 193 34.61 35.30 -8.29
CA GLU A 193 34.39 35.51 -6.86
C GLU A 193 32.89 35.59 -6.52
N SER A 194 32.10 36.32 -7.30
CA SER A 194 30.64 36.39 -7.10
C SER A 194 29.97 35.04 -7.29
N ARG A 195 30.41 34.26 -8.29
CA ARG A 195 29.91 32.89 -8.51
C ARG A 195 30.24 31.97 -7.35
N PHE A 196 31.47 32.04 -6.82
CA PHE A 196 31.87 31.26 -5.66
C PHE A 196 31.07 31.63 -4.40
N ARG A 197 30.80 32.93 -4.18
CA ARG A 197 30.02 33.40 -3.02
C ARG A 197 28.58 32.87 -3.08
N ARG A 198 27.92 32.96 -4.24
CA ARG A 198 26.58 32.39 -4.45
C ARG A 198 26.56 30.89 -4.28
N LEU A 199 27.51 30.17 -4.87
CA LEU A 199 27.61 28.72 -4.71
C LEU A 199 27.75 28.33 -3.25
N LYS A 200 28.55 29.08 -2.47
CA LYS A 200 28.71 28.86 -1.03
C LYS A 200 27.40 29.10 -0.28
N GLU A 201 26.67 30.17 -0.60
CA GLU A 201 25.35 30.47 -0.01
C GLU A 201 24.34 29.34 -0.31
N HIS A 202 24.28 28.87 -1.55
CA HIS A 202 23.44 27.74 -1.94
C HIS A 202 23.83 26.44 -1.22
N TYR A 203 25.13 26.17 -1.08
CA TYR A 203 25.61 25.00 -0.34
C TYR A 203 25.21 25.07 1.15
N ILE A 204 25.32 26.24 1.77
CA ILE A 204 24.90 26.44 3.17
C ILE A 204 23.39 26.19 3.30
N MET A 205 22.58 26.82 2.45
CA MET A 205 21.13 26.58 2.44
C MET A 205 20.79 25.10 2.27
N LEU A 206 21.41 24.42 1.30
CA LEU A 206 21.17 23.00 1.05
C LEU A 206 21.55 22.14 2.26
N LYS A 207 22.61 22.51 2.99
CA LYS A 207 23.02 21.83 4.21
C LYS A 207 22.04 22.05 5.36
N GLU A 208 21.55 23.27 5.54
CA GLU A 208 20.53 23.59 6.54
C GLU A 208 19.17 22.94 6.23
N ASP A 209 18.80 22.82 4.95
CA ASP A 209 17.63 22.05 4.52
C ASP A 209 17.84 20.56 4.82
N GLN A 210 19.00 20.01 4.47
CA GLN A 210 19.33 18.61 4.74
C GLN A 210 19.25 18.29 6.24
N GLU A 211 19.81 19.14 7.11
CA GLU A 211 19.76 18.96 8.57
C GLU A 211 18.32 18.97 9.07
N ARG A 212 17.49 19.90 8.60
CA ARG A 212 16.05 19.94 8.95
C ARG A 212 15.31 18.67 8.52
N TRP A 213 15.56 18.17 7.31
CA TRP A 213 14.96 16.91 6.86
C TRP A 213 15.42 15.72 7.69
N GLU A 214 16.67 15.71 8.16
CA GLU A 214 17.20 14.66 9.03
C GLU A 214 16.58 14.72 10.43
N GLU A 215 16.39 15.91 10.99
CA GLU A 215 15.68 16.13 12.26
C GLU A 215 14.21 15.69 12.18
N GLU A 216 13.48 16.07 11.14
CA GLU A 216 12.09 15.65 10.93
C GLU A 216 11.99 14.13 10.81
N ARG A 217 12.90 13.50 10.06
CA ARG A 217 12.96 12.04 9.95
C ARG A 217 13.25 11.38 11.30
N ALA A 218 14.12 11.96 12.11
CA ALA A 218 14.42 11.44 13.45
C ALA A 218 13.21 11.58 14.38
N SER A 219 12.51 12.72 14.36
CA SER A 219 11.28 12.96 15.14
C SER A 219 10.19 11.96 14.78
N LEU A 220 9.91 11.78 13.48
CA LEU A 220 8.89 10.84 13.01
C LEU A 220 9.21 9.40 13.39
N ARG A 221 10.50 9.00 13.35
CA ARG A 221 10.92 7.67 13.82
C ARG A 221 10.66 7.50 15.31
N TRP A 222 10.99 8.52 16.11
CA TRP A 222 10.74 8.49 17.55
C TRP A 222 9.24 8.41 17.87
N GLU A 223 8.38 9.15 17.16
CA GLU A 223 6.93 9.05 17.32
C GLU A 223 6.40 7.66 17.00
N VAL A 224 6.88 7.03 15.91
CA VAL A 224 6.50 5.67 15.54
C VAL A 224 6.95 4.66 16.60
N GLU A 225 8.14 4.81 17.15
CA GLU A 225 8.64 3.96 18.24
C GLU A 225 7.83 4.16 19.53
N ALA A 226 7.49 5.40 19.87
CA ALA A 226 6.65 5.71 21.02
C ALA A 226 5.24 5.12 20.88
N GLU A 227 4.62 5.22 19.71
CA GLU A 227 3.31 4.59 19.44
C GLU A 227 3.37 3.06 19.47
N ARG A 228 4.47 2.46 18.97
CA ARG A 228 4.69 1.01 19.12
C ARG A 228 4.79 0.60 20.59
N GLY A 229 5.51 1.38 21.40
CA GLY A 229 5.61 1.16 22.85
C GLY A 229 4.24 1.21 23.53
N LYS A 230 3.44 2.25 23.27
CA LYS A 230 2.07 2.37 23.83
C LYS A 230 1.18 1.20 23.45
N ARG A 231 1.27 0.71 22.19
CA ARG A 231 0.49 -0.46 21.76
C ARG A 231 0.88 -1.73 22.50
N GLN A 232 2.17 -1.93 22.73
CA GLN A 232 2.67 -3.07 23.50
C GLN A 232 2.23 -3.00 24.97
N GLU A 233 2.36 -1.83 25.60
CA GLU A 233 1.89 -1.61 26.99
C GLU A 233 0.39 -1.85 27.12
N ALA A 234 -0.42 -1.39 26.16
CA ALA A 234 -1.86 -1.64 26.14
C ALA A 234 -2.20 -3.14 25.98
N GLU A 235 -1.47 -3.86 25.11
CA GLU A 235 -1.66 -5.31 24.94
C GLU A 235 -1.27 -6.09 26.20
N GLU A 236 -0.17 -5.70 26.86
CA GLU A 236 0.26 -6.29 28.13
C GLU A 236 -0.74 -6.02 29.25
N ALA A 237 -1.25 -4.78 29.35
CA ALA A 237 -2.28 -4.41 30.31
C ALA A 237 -3.58 -5.20 30.09
N GLU A 238 -4.02 -5.37 28.84
CA GLU A 238 -5.18 -6.20 28.51
C GLU A 238 -4.96 -7.67 28.89
N ARG A 239 -3.76 -8.20 28.61
CA ARG A 239 -3.40 -9.58 28.96
C ARG A 239 -3.46 -9.80 30.47
N MET A 240 -2.93 -8.86 31.25
CA MET A 240 -2.96 -8.89 32.71
C MET A 240 -4.40 -8.78 33.25
N ALA A 241 -5.20 -7.83 32.74
CA ALA A 241 -6.59 -7.66 33.15
C ALA A 241 -7.44 -8.92 32.87
N ARG A 242 -7.23 -9.57 31.72
CA ARG A 242 -7.90 -10.84 31.40
C ARG A 242 -7.47 -11.98 32.33
N ALA A 243 -6.20 -12.03 32.72
CA ALA A 243 -5.71 -13.03 33.67
C ALA A 243 -6.29 -12.82 35.07
N GLU A 244 -6.36 -11.57 35.54
CA GLU A 244 -6.98 -11.22 36.82
C GLU A 244 -8.46 -11.56 36.85
N LEU A 245 -9.19 -11.29 35.76
CA LEU A 245 -10.62 -11.62 35.67
C LEU A 245 -10.85 -13.12 35.74
N ARG A 246 -10.03 -13.93 35.05
CA ARG A 246 -10.09 -15.40 35.15
C ARG A 246 -9.84 -15.89 36.58
N LEU A 247 -8.83 -15.35 37.25
CA LEU A 247 -8.52 -15.72 38.63
C LEU A 247 -9.69 -15.38 39.57
N ALA A 248 -10.31 -14.21 39.38
CA ALA A 248 -11.49 -13.81 40.16
C ALA A 248 -12.70 -14.72 39.91
N GLU A 249 -12.91 -15.16 38.67
CA GLU A 249 -13.97 -16.14 38.34
C GLU A 249 -13.71 -17.50 38.98
N GLU A 250 -12.47 -18.00 38.93
CA GLU A 250 -12.10 -19.26 39.59
C GLU A 250 -12.33 -19.20 41.11
N VAL A 251 -11.95 -18.09 41.76
CA VAL A 251 -12.19 -17.89 43.20
C VAL A 251 -13.69 -17.87 43.51
N ARG A 252 -14.49 -17.19 42.68
CA ARG A 252 -15.94 -17.15 42.83
C ARG A 252 -16.56 -18.53 42.68
N ASP A 253 -16.11 -19.32 41.71
CA ASP A 253 -16.68 -20.63 41.44
C ASP A 253 -16.27 -21.65 42.50
N ARG A 254 -15.03 -21.61 43.02
CA ARG A 254 -14.64 -22.36 44.23
C ARG A 254 -15.54 -22.01 45.41
N GLY A 255 -15.82 -20.72 45.65
CA GLY A 255 -16.74 -20.30 46.71
C GLY A 255 -18.16 -20.85 46.56
N LYS A 256 -18.66 -21.00 45.32
CA LYS A 256 -19.96 -21.64 45.06
C LYS A 256 -19.90 -23.15 45.28
N GLU A 257 -18.81 -23.81 44.89
CA GLU A 257 -18.59 -25.24 45.13
C GLU A 257 -18.54 -25.55 46.64
N ASP A 258 -17.83 -24.74 47.43
CA ASP A 258 -17.80 -24.86 48.88
C ASP A 258 -19.20 -24.73 49.50
N GLN A 259 -19.99 -23.76 49.04
CA GLN A 259 -21.38 -23.59 49.48
C GLN A 259 -22.26 -24.80 49.13
N ARG A 260 -22.10 -25.35 47.91
CA ARG A 260 -22.82 -26.56 47.49
C ARG A 260 -22.45 -27.76 48.36
N ALA A 261 -21.16 -27.96 48.62
CA ALA A 261 -20.67 -29.03 49.48
C ALA A 261 -21.23 -28.92 50.91
N ILE A 262 -21.26 -27.72 51.49
CA ILE A 262 -21.85 -27.49 52.80
C ILE A 262 -23.36 -27.81 52.81
N PHE A 263 -24.08 -27.42 51.77
CA PHE A 263 -25.51 -27.70 51.65
C PHE A 263 -25.79 -29.21 51.49
N GLU A 264 -24.99 -29.91 50.69
CA GLU A 264 -25.07 -31.35 50.50
C GLU A 264 -24.85 -32.11 51.82
N ILE A 265 -23.79 -31.77 52.58
CA ILE A 265 -23.53 -32.36 53.90
C ILE A 265 -24.71 -32.15 54.85
N ARG A 266 -25.33 -30.95 54.82
CA ARG A 266 -26.51 -30.66 55.66
C ARG A 266 -27.69 -31.53 55.26
N LEU A 267 -27.97 -31.64 53.96
CA LEU A 267 -29.06 -32.45 53.44
C LEU A 267 -28.86 -33.93 53.77
N GLU A 268 -27.63 -34.46 53.65
CA GLU A 268 -27.29 -35.82 54.03
C GLU A 268 -27.58 -36.10 55.51
N ARG A 269 -27.25 -35.16 56.40
CA ARG A 269 -27.56 -35.26 57.83
C ARG A 269 -29.07 -35.27 58.09
N GLU A 270 -29.82 -34.40 57.42
CA GLU A 270 -31.29 -34.35 57.54
C GLU A 270 -31.92 -35.66 57.04
N VAL A 271 -31.47 -36.19 55.90
CA VAL A 271 -31.92 -37.50 55.37
C VAL A 271 -31.56 -38.64 56.31
N ALA A 272 -30.36 -38.64 56.89
CA ALA A 272 -29.95 -39.64 57.88
C ALA A 272 -30.86 -39.60 59.12
N SER A 273 -31.17 -38.41 59.63
CA SER A 273 -32.10 -38.21 60.75
C SER A 273 -33.48 -38.77 60.45
N CYS A 274 -34.07 -38.42 59.31
CA CYS A 274 -35.39 -38.95 58.92
C CYS A 274 -35.38 -40.48 58.74
N ARG A 275 -34.29 -41.06 58.23
CA ARG A 275 -34.16 -42.52 58.11
C ARG A 275 -34.11 -43.21 59.49
N GLU A 276 -33.45 -42.60 60.47
CA GLU A 276 -33.44 -43.14 61.83
C GLU A 276 -34.82 -43.04 62.50
N GLU A 277 -35.52 -41.92 62.34
CA GLU A 277 -36.88 -41.74 62.86
C GLU A 277 -37.86 -42.77 62.27
N LEU A 278 -37.79 -43.03 60.96
CA LEU A 278 -38.59 -44.08 60.31
C LEU A 278 -38.27 -45.47 60.90
N ARG A 279 -36.99 -45.79 61.08
CA ARG A 279 -36.58 -47.07 61.70
C ARG A 279 -37.05 -47.23 63.13
N LEU A 280 -37.12 -46.14 63.90
CA LEU A 280 -37.65 -46.18 65.27
C LEU A 280 -39.16 -46.42 65.25
N ARG A 281 -39.91 -45.74 64.38
CA ARG A 281 -41.35 -46.00 64.20
C ARG A 281 -41.67 -47.42 63.75
N ASP A 282 -40.89 -47.98 62.83
CA ASP A 282 -41.05 -49.36 62.36
C ASP A 282 -40.77 -50.40 63.47
N ARG A 283 -40.07 -50.02 64.54
CA ARG A 283 -39.82 -50.88 65.71
C ARG A 283 -40.88 -50.73 66.80
N GLU A 284 -41.60 -49.62 66.81
CA GLU A 284 -42.68 -49.31 67.76
C GLU A 284 -44.06 -49.80 67.26
N ALA A 285 -44.19 -50.10 65.97
CA ALA A 285 -45.37 -50.69 65.34
C ALA A 285 -45.33 -52.23 65.35
#